data_AF-A0A539D9G3-F1
#
_entry.id   AF-A0A539D9G3-F1
#
_cell.length_a   1.000
_cell.length_b   1.000
_cell.length_c   1.000
_cell.angle_alpha   90.00
_cell.angle_beta   90.00
_cell.angle_gamma   90.00
#
_symmetry.space_group_name_H-M   'P 1'
#
loop_
_entity.id
_entity.type
_entity.pdbx_description
1 polymer ?
#
loop_
_entity_poly.entity_id
_entity_poly.type
_entity_poly.pdbx_seq_one_letter_code
_entity_poly.pdbx_strand_id
1 'polypeptide(L)' 'MGLAKTEAELAARAAAFLKAELKRAGVTYEALVELLKEHGHPDETVASVKNKLARGTFPATFFLATVAALGMPHVALEDI' A
#
# COMPACT_ATOMS: atom_id res chain seq x y z
N MET A 1 20.40 -4.61 -9.89
CA MET A 1 19.03 -4.46 -9.36
C MET A 1 18.89 -3.04 -8.85
N GLY A 2 18.04 -2.22 -9.47
CA GLY A 2 17.81 -0.84 -9.03
C GLY A 2 16.30 -0.61 -8.95
N LEU A 3 15.81 -0.29 -7.74
CA LEU A 3 14.39 -0.11 -7.42
C LEU A 3 13.68 0.91 -8.32
N ALA A 4 14.37 1.99 -8.70
CA ALA A 4 13.93 2.98 -9.68
C ALA A 4 15.07 3.97 -9.95
N LYS A 5 15.00 4.70 -11.08
CA LYS A 5 15.91 5.82 -11.37
C LYS A 5 15.32 7.17 -10.94
N THR A 6 14.01 7.23 -10.72
CA THR A 6 13.30 8.45 -10.30
C THR A 6 12.29 8.17 -9.18
N GLU A 7 11.92 9.21 -8.43
CA GLU A 7 10.85 9.13 -7.41
C GLU A 7 9.51 8.72 -8.04
N ALA A 8 9.20 9.24 -9.23
CA ALA A 8 7.96 8.92 -9.94
C ALA A 8 7.84 7.43 -10.31
N GLU A 9 8.94 6.83 -10.78
CA GLU A 9 9.01 5.38 -11.05
C GLU A 9 8.83 4.58 -9.76
N LEU A 10 9.45 5.01 -8.66
CA LEU A 10 9.34 4.35 -7.36
C LEU A 10 7.90 4.40 -6.82
N ALA A 11 7.26 5.57 -6.91
CA ALA A 11 5.87 5.77 -6.51
C ALA A 11 4.91 4.88 -7.32
N ALA A 12 5.12 4.80 -8.64
CA ALA A 12 4.31 3.95 -9.51
C ALA A 12 4.45 2.47 -9.16
N ARG A 13 5.68 2.02 -8.91
CA ARG A 13 6.00 0.65 -8.47
C ARG A 13 5.38 0.30 -7.12
N ALA A 14 5.58 1.14 -6.11
CA ALA A 14 5.01 0.94 -4.78
C ALA A 14 3.47 0.87 -4.81
N ALA A 15 2.82 1.73 -5.61
CA ALA A 15 1.38 1.66 -5.82
C ALA A 15 0.92 0.39 -6.55
N ALA A 16 1.65 -0.04 -7.58
CA ALA A 16 1.34 -1.25 -8.33
C ALA A 16 1.47 -2.49 -7.44
N PHE A 17 2.53 -2.56 -6.63
CA PHE A 17 2.75 -3.59 -5.64
C PHE A 17 1.57 -3.69 -4.65
N LEU A 18 1.22 -2.60 -3.95
CA LEU A 18 0.11 -2.64 -2.99
C LEU A 18 -1.23 -3.03 -3.64
N LYS A 19 -1.51 -2.53 -4.85
CA LYS A 19 -2.72 -2.93 -5.60
C LYS A 19 -2.73 -4.41 -5.93
N ALA A 20 -1.58 -4.96 -6.32
CA ALA A 20 -1.44 -6.38 -6.61
C ALA A 20 -1.65 -7.21 -5.34
N GLU A 21 -1.08 -6.82 -4.20
CA GLU A 21 -1.28 -7.52 -2.93
C GLU A 21 -2.71 -7.47 -2.44
N LEU A 22 -3.37 -6.32 -2.51
CA LEU A 22 -4.79 -6.20 -2.17
C LEU A 22 -5.64 -7.16 -3.02
N LYS A 23 -5.35 -7.25 -4.31
CA LYS A 23 -6.02 -8.18 -5.21
C LYS A 23 -5.69 -9.65 -4.88
N ARG A 24 -4.43 -9.99 -4.57
CA ARG A 24 -4.01 -11.34 -4.16
C ARG A 24 -4.70 -11.79 -2.87
N ALA A 25 -4.84 -10.88 -1.91
CA ALA A 25 -5.50 -11.11 -0.63
C ALA A 25 -7.04 -11.06 -0.72
N GLY A 26 -7.62 -10.65 -1.86
CA GLY A 26 -9.06 -10.48 -2.01
C GLY A 26 -9.64 -9.34 -1.15
N VAL A 27 -8.82 -8.38 -0.73
CA VAL A 27 -9.19 -7.28 0.16
C VAL A 27 -9.66 -6.08 -0.67
N THR A 28 -10.89 -5.62 -0.41
CA THR A 28 -11.42 -4.40 -1.03
C THR A 28 -10.86 -3.16 -0.33
N TYR A 29 -11.03 -1.97 -0.92
CA TYR A 29 -10.57 -0.74 -0.27
C TYR A 29 -11.38 -0.43 1.00
N GLU A 30 -12.65 -0.79 1.04
CA GLU A 30 -13.50 -0.70 2.22
C GLU A 30 -12.98 -1.60 3.34
N ALA A 31 -12.67 -2.86 3.02
CA ALA A 31 -12.09 -3.79 3.99
C ALA A 31 -10.70 -3.34 4.46
N LEU A 32 -9.86 -2.82 3.57
CA LEU A 32 -8.56 -2.27 3.93
C LEU A 32 -8.70 -1.10 4.90
N VAL A 33 -9.66 -0.19 4.68
CA VAL A 33 -9.91 0.93 5.60
C VAL A 33 -10.21 0.42 7.01
N GLU A 34 -11.05 -0.60 7.15
CA GLU A 34 -11.34 -1.17 8.47
C GLU A 34 -10.10 -1.78 9.12
N LEU A 35 -9.30 -2.54 8.36
CA LEU A 35 -8.03 -3.10 8.87
C LEU A 35 -7.04 -2.00 9.27
N LEU A 36 -6.94 -0.92 8.49
CA LEU A 36 -6.04 0.20 8.78
C LEU A 36 -6.37 0.91 10.10
N LYS A 37 -7.64 0.90 10.54
CA LYS A 37 -8.03 1.43 11.87
C LYS A 37 -7.35 0.66 13.00
N GLU A 38 -7.26 -0.66 12.88
CA GLU A 38 -6.56 -1.51 13.86
C GLU A 38 -5.04 -1.28 13.86
N HIS A 39 -4.50 -0.81 12.73
CA HIS A 39 -3.07 -0.49 12.56
C HIS A 39 -2.73 0.99 12.78
N GLY A 40 -3.56 1.74 13.52
CA GLY A 40 -3.26 3.11 13.93
C GLY A 40 -3.53 4.18 12.87
N HIS A 41 -4.34 3.87 11.85
CA HIS A 41 -4.80 4.81 10.83
C HIS A 41 -6.34 4.96 10.87
N PRO A 42 -6.92 5.49 11.98
CA PRO A 42 -8.36 5.55 12.17
C PRO A 42 -9.08 6.48 11.18
N ASP A 43 -8.37 7.49 10.66
CA ASP A 43 -8.92 8.53 9.80
C ASP A 43 -8.82 8.20 8.29
N GLU A 44 -8.33 7.01 7.94
CA GLU A 44 -8.30 6.60 6.54
C GLU A 44 -9.72 6.39 6.01
N THR A 45 -9.94 6.91 4.81
CA THR A 45 -11.20 6.76 4.07
C THR A 45 -10.92 6.09 2.75
N VAL A 46 -11.94 5.47 2.15
CA VAL A 46 -11.83 4.83 0.83
C VAL A 46 -11.30 5.82 -0.22
N ALA A 47 -11.75 7.08 -0.17
CA ALA A 47 -11.26 8.15 -1.04
C ALA A 47 -9.77 8.46 -0.79
N SER A 48 -9.34 8.54 0.48
CA SER A 48 -7.94 8.77 0.85
C SER A 48 -7.03 7.64 0.37
N VAL A 49 -7.41 6.38 0.62
CA VAL A 49 -6.70 5.18 0.16
C VAL A 49 -6.60 5.17 -1.36
N LYS A 50 -7.71 5.40 -2.07
CA LYS A 50 -7.73 5.47 -3.53
C LYS A 50 -6.80 6.56 -4.05
N ASN A 51 -6.80 7.75 -3.43
CA ASN A 51 -5.94 8.86 -3.82
C ASN A 51 -4.46 8.56 -3.58
N LYS A 52 -4.11 7.90 -2.47
CA LYS A 52 -2.74 7.43 -2.17
C LYS A 52 -2.26 6.43 -3.22
N LEU A 53 -3.07 5.42 -3.52
CA LEU A 53 -2.75 4.40 -4.52
C LEU A 53 -2.78 4.93 -5.96
N ALA A 54 -3.51 6.02 -6.23
CA ALA A 54 -3.53 6.64 -7.55
C ALA A 54 -2.25 7.45 -7.82
N ARG A 55 -1.79 8.24 -6.85
CA ARG A 55 -0.57 9.08 -6.99
C ARG A 55 0.72 8.33 -6.70
N GLY A 56 0.65 7.23 -5.93
CA GLY A 56 1.79 6.40 -5.53
C GLY A 56 2.71 7.00 -4.47
N THR A 57 2.50 8.27 -4.10
CA THR A 57 3.15 8.90 -2.96
C THR A 57 2.30 8.77 -1.71
N PHE A 58 2.78 8.00 -0.74
CA PHE A 58 2.16 7.82 0.56
C PHE A 58 3.23 7.69 1.65
N PRO A 59 2.91 8.04 2.91
CA PRO A 59 3.83 7.85 4.02
C PRO A 59 4.25 6.39 4.17
N ALA A 60 5.50 6.16 4.58
CA ALA A 60 5.97 4.82 4.91
C ALA A 60 5.09 4.12 5.96
N THR A 61 4.49 4.88 6.88
CA THR A 61 3.55 4.36 7.89
C THR A 61 2.28 3.76 7.27
N PHE A 62 1.77 4.35 6.18
CA PHE A 62 0.63 3.80 5.44
C PHE A 62 1.01 2.51 4.72
N PHE A 63 2.20 2.49 4.09
CA PHE A 63 2.72 1.28 3.45
C PHE A 63 2.82 0.14 4.46
N LEU A 64 3.55 0.37 5.57
CA LEU A 64 3.75 -0.63 6.63
C LEU A 64 2.43 -1.12 7.22
N ALA A 65 1.49 -0.23 7.49
CA ALA A 65 0.17 -0.62 7.97
C ALA A 65 -0.61 -1.45 6.96
N THR A 66 -0.49 -1.16 5.66
CA THR A 66 -1.14 -1.93 4.60
C THR A 66 -0.56 -3.34 4.52
N VAL A 67 0.77 -3.49 4.46
CA VAL A 67 1.38 -4.84 4.42
C VAL A 67 1.15 -5.63 5.71
N ALA A 68 1.14 -4.96 6.86
CA ALA A 68 0.76 -5.60 8.13
C ALA A 68 -0.70 -6.05 8.15
N ALA A 69 -1.63 -5.21 7.66
CA ALA A 69 -3.05 -5.53 7.53
C ALA A 69 -3.30 -6.73 6.60
N LEU A 70 -2.43 -6.93 5.60
CA LEU A 70 -2.47 -8.09 4.71
C LEU A 70 -1.77 -9.33 5.29
N GLY A 71 -1.24 -9.25 6.51
CA GLY A 71 -0.54 -10.36 7.18
C GLY A 71 0.79 -10.72 6.54
N MET A 72 1.42 -9.80 5.80
CA MET A 72 2.67 -10.07 5.10
C MET A 72 3.86 -9.99 6.07
N PRO A 73 4.66 -11.07 6.24
CA PRO A 73 5.76 -11.08 7.19
C PRO A 73 7.00 -10.34 6.68
N HIS A 74 7.13 -10.17 5.37
CA HIS A 74 8.20 -9.43 4.72
C HIS A 74 7.74 -8.93 3.35
N VAL A 75 8.50 -7.97 2.81
CA VAL A 75 8.37 -7.51 1.42
C VAL A 75 9.74 -7.60 0.78
N ALA A 76 9.87 -8.36 -0.31
CA ALA A 76 11.10 -8.37 -1.06
C ALA A 76 11.16 -7.12 -1.96
N LEU A 77 12.30 -6.42 -1.96
CA LEU A 77 12.46 -5.22 -2.78
C LEU A 77 12.39 -5.51 -4.29
N GLU A 78 12.58 -6.76 -4.69
CA GLU A 78 12.41 -7.24 -6.07
C GLU A 78 10.95 -7.36 -6.51
N ASP A 79 10.00 -7.43 -5.56
CA ASP A 79 8.57 -7.42 -5.85
C ASP A 79 8.01 -6.00 -6.06
N ILE A 80 8.80 -4.96 -5.73
CA ILE A 80 8.46 -3.54 -5.88
C ILE A 80 9.07 -2.96 -7.17
#